data_AF-A0AAV5YRH1-F1
#
_entry.id   AF-A0AAV5YRH1-F1
#
_cell.length_a   1.000
_cell.length_b   1.000
_cell.length_c   1.000
_cell.angle_alpha   90.00
_cell.angle_beta   90.00
_cell.angle_gamma   90.00
#
_symmetry.space_group_name_H-M   'P 1'
#
loop_
_entity.id
_entity.type
_entity.pdbx_description
1 polymer ?
#
loop_
_entity_poly.entity_id
_entity_poly.type
_entity_poly.pdbx_seq_one_letter_code
_entity_poly.pdbx_strand_id
1 'polypeptide(L)'
;HQLEDVRACSYGPWVRAIEGIFKEEKFHIRHGEFWVKRLAEDPKTHGEAQATLHKWYIRTMNIFGRPGSAKNVLYRKYRLKLRDNDEVRQTFAREVAEKAGAVGLTLPEWIPQWDRLPEEAQIPG
;
A
#
# COMPACT_ATOMS: atom_id res chain seq x y z
N HIS A 1 -3.71 -0.61 4.55
CA HIS A 1 -4.20 0.60 3.84
C HIS A 1 -5.53 0.40 3.12
N GLN A 2 -5.63 -0.28 1.95
CA GLN A 2 -6.93 -0.41 1.25
C GLN A 2 -7.99 -1.17 2.09
N LEU A 3 -7.58 -2.21 2.81
CA LEU A 3 -8.46 -2.95 3.73
C LEU A 3 -8.90 -2.15 4.95
N GLU A 4 -8.19 -1.08 5.33
CA GLU A 4 -8.59 -0.26 6.48
C GLU A 4 -9.78 0.64 6.13
N ASP A 5 -9.85 1.09 4.87
CA ASP A 5 -10.92 1.99 4.39
C ASP A 5 -12.30 1.35 4.34
N VAL A 6 -12.32 0.03 4.31
CA VAL A 6 -13.55 -0.76 4.22
C VAL A 6 -14.00 -1.23 5.60
N ARG A 7 -13.22 -0.98 6.68
CA ARG A 7 -13.61 -1.35 8.06
C ARG A 7 -14.78 -0.53 8.60
N ALA A 8 -14.98 0.69 8.12
CA ALA A 8 -16.15 1.51 8.46
C ALA A 8 -17.15 1.60 7.30
N CYS A 9 -17.16 0.58 6.43
CA CYS A 9 -18.07 0.51 5.29
C CYS A 9 -19.53 0.43 5.76
N SER A 10 -20.44 1.05 5.01
CA SER A 10 -21.89 1.01 5.25
C SER A 10 -22.50 -0.38 5.04
N TYR A 11 -21.82 -1.28 4.34
CA TYR A 11 -22.27 -2.64 4.08
C TYR A 11 -21.68 -3.64 5.11
N GLY A 12 -22.46 -3.94 6.14
CA GLY A 12 -22.05 -4.76 7.28
C GLY A 12 -21.49 -6.17 6.96
N PRO A 13 -22.03 -6.93 5.98
CA PRO A 13 -21.43 -8.22 5.59
C PRO A 13 -19.97 -8.10 5.13
N TRP A 14 -19.64 -7.03 4.40
CA TRP A 14 -18.28 -6.79 3.93
C TRP A 14 -17.32 -6.46 5.08
N VAL A 15 -17.75 -5.59 6.00
CA VAL A 15 -16.98 -5.26 7.22
C VAL A 15 -16.58 -6.53 7.98
N ARG A 16 -17.54 -7.44 8.24
CA ARG A 16 -17.28 -8.69 8.98
C ARG A 16 -16.31 -9.62 8.27
N ALA A 17 -16.42 -9.76 6.94
CA ALA A 17 -15.50 -10.59 6.17
C ALA A 17 -14.05 -10.04 6.23
N ILE A 18 -13.90 -8.72 6.14
CA ILE A 18 -12.59 -8.06 6.17
C ILE A 18 -11.91 -8.17 7.54
N GLU A 19 -12.65 -8.19 8.65
CA GLU A 19 -12.03 -8.30 9.97
C GLU A 19 -11.20 -9.59 10.14
N GLY A 20 -11.62 -10.69 9.52
CA GLY A 20 -10.83 -11.92 9.46
C GLY A 20 -9.57 -11.74 8.63
N ILE A 21 -9.74 -11.30 7.38
CA ILE A 21 -8.63 -11.06 6.42
C ILE A 21 -7.59 -10.10 7.02
N PHE A 22 -8.02 -9.03 7.69
CA PHE A 22 -7.13 -8.04 8.27
C PHE A 22 -6.23 -8.62 9.37
N LYS A 23 -6.69 -9.64 10.11
CA LYS A 23 -5.85 -10.32 11.10
C LYS A 23 -4.78 -11.16 10.43
N GLU A 24 -5.11 -11.85 9.35
CA GLU A 24 -4.16 -12.66 8.57
C GLU A 24 -3.13 -11.77 7.87
N GLU A 25 -3.56 -10.68 7.24
CA GLU A 25 -2.66 -9.74 6.55
C GLU A 25 -1.67 -9.06 7.49
N LYS A 26 -2.06 -8.80 8.75
CA LYS A 26 -1.13 -8.30 9.77
C LYS A 26 0.04 -9.25 10.03
N PHE A 27 -0.20 -10.56 9.95
CA PHE A 27 0.87 -11.55 10.08
C PHE A 27 1.82 -11.47 8.89
N HIS A 28 1.31 -11.39 7.66
CA HIS A 28 2.12 -11.24 6.45
C HIS A 28 2.98 -9.97 6.48
N ILE A 29 2.42 -8.84 6.90
CA ILE A 29 3.15 -7.58 7.05
C ILE A 29 4.29 -7.74 8.05
N ARG A 30 4.01 -8.28 9.24
CA ARG A 30 5.02 -8.45 10.29
C ARG A 30 6.13 -9.42 9.87
N HIS A 31 5.77 -10.47 9.14
CA HIS A 31 6.75 -11.42 8.59
C HIS A 31 7.64 -10.76 7.55
N GLY A 32 7.08 -9.97 6.64
CA GLY A 32 7.83 -9.19 5.67
C GLY A 32 8.78 -8.19 6.33
N GLU A 33 8.29 -7.42 7.31
CA GLU A 33 9.10 -6.45 8.07
C GLU A 33 10.29 -7.11 8.78
N PHE A 34 10.08 -8.29 9.37
CA PHE A 34 11.16 -9.04 10.00
C PHE A 34 12.30 -9.38 9.03
N TRP A 35 11.96 -9.87 7.83
CA TRP A 35 12.95 -10.23 6.82
C TRP A 35 13.63 -9.01 6.21
N VAL A 36 12.86 -7.96 5.88
CA VAL A 36 13.43 -6.72 5.34
C VAL A 36 14.43 -6.13 6.33
N LYS A 37 14.09 -6.08 7.62
CA LYS A 37 15.02 -5.62 8.67
C LYS A 37 16.31 -6.46 8.68
N ARG A 38 16.18 -7.79 8.73
CA ARG A 38 17.33 -8.69 8.77
C ARG A 38 18.25 -8.54 7.57
N LEU A 39 17.69 -8.40 6.36
CA LEU A 39 18.46 -8.25 5.13
C LEU A 39 19.07 -6.86 4.97
N ALA A 40 18.39 -5.82 5.45
CA ALA A 40 18.89 -4.45 5.46
C ALA A 40 20.05 -4.28 6.45
N GLU A 41 19.98 -4.89 7.63
CA GLU A 41 21.03 -4.74 8.66
C GLU A 41 22.32 -5.51 8.34
N ASP A 42 22.28 -6.53 7.48
CA ASP A 42 23.48 -7.28 7.06
C ASP A 42 24.15 -6.60 5.85
N PRO A 43 25.42 -6.14 5.98
CA PRO A 43 26.16 -5.50 4.89
C PRO A 43 26.25 -6.32 3.60
N LYS A 44 26.21 -7.65 3.68
CA LYS A 44 26.27 -8.53 2.51
C LYS A 44 24.99 -8.52 1.68
N THR A 45 23.86 -8.19 2.30
CA THR A 45 22.53 -8.23 1.66
C THR A 45 21.86 -6.86 1.56
N HIS A 46 22.36 -5.84 2.26
CA HIS A 46 21.81 -4.48 2.25
C HIS A 46 21.63 -3.93 0.83
N GLY A 47 22.65 -4.11 -0.03
CA GLY A 47 22.58 -3.64 -1.42
C GLY A 47 21.45 -4.29 -2.24
N GLU A 48 21.23 -5.59 -2.06
CA GLU A 48 20.14 -6.31 -2.72
C GLU A 48 18.77 -5.91 -2.17
N ALA A 49 18.66 -5.74 -0.85
CA ALA A 49 17.46 -5.24 -0.20
C ALA A 49 17.08 -3.83 -0.71
N GLN A 50 18.05 -2.93 -0.83
CA GLN A 50 17.87 -1.57 -1.35
C GLN A 50 17.40 -1.58 -2.82
N ALA A 51 18.05 -2.36 -3.68
CA ALA A 51 17.68 -2.46 -5.09
C ALA A 51 16.27 -3.06 -5.26
N THR A 52 15.94 -4.08 -4.47
CA THR A 52 14.64 -4.75 -4.49
C THR A 52 13.54 -3.81 -4.00
N LEU A 53 13.78 -3.06 -2.92
CA LEU A 53 12.84 -2.05 -2.42
C LEU A 53 12.56 -0.99 -3.48
N HIS A 54 13.57 -0.45 -4.15
CA HIS A 54 13.39 0.55 -5.22
C HIS A 54 12.46 0.05 -6.33
N LYS A 55 12.67 -1.17 -6.79
CA LYS A 55 11.84 -1.79 -7.84
C LYS A 55 10.39 -1.97 -7.39
N TRP A 56 10.19 -2.58 -6.23
CA TRP A 56 8.84 -2.94 -5.77
C TRP A 56 8.05 -1.73 -5.26
N TYR A 57 8.71 -0.71 -4.71
CA TYR A 57 8.05 0.52 -4.28
C TYR A 57 7.35 1.20 -5.45
N ILE A 58 8.04 1.45 -6.57
CA ILE A 58 7.44 2.09 -7.75
C ILE A 58 6.25 1.27 -8.28
N ARG A 59 6.41 -0.06 -8.38
CA ARG A 59 5.30 -0.95 -8.79
C ARG A 59 4.10 -0.82 -7.86
N THR A 60 4.34 -0.77 -6.55
CA THR A 60 3.27 -0.69 -5.54
C THR A 60 2.55 0.66 -5.57
N MET A 61 3.28 1.76 -5.77
CA MET A 61 2.68 3.10 -5.88
C MET A 61 1.72 3.23 -7.08
N ASN A 62 1.97 2.44 -8.14
CA ASN A 62 1.10 2.36 -9.31
C ASN A 62 -0.17 1.49 -9.09
N ILE A 63 -0.15 0.57 -8.12
CA ILE A 63 -1.29 -0.34 -7.83
C ILE A 63 -2.51 0.41 -7.32
N PHE A 64 -2.35 1.57 -6.68
CA PHE A 64 -3.45 2.30 -6.03
C PHE A 64 -4.49 2.87 -7.02
N GLY A 65 -4.15 3.02 -8.31
CA GLY A 65 -5.00 3.67 -9.31
C GLY A 65 -5.05 5.19 -9.19
N ARG A 66 -5.42 5.90 -10.25
CA ARG A 66 -5.40 7.37 -10.29
C ARG A 66 -6.41 8.02 -9.31
N PRO A 67 -6.19 9.26 -8.86
CA PRO A 67 -7.13 9.97 -8.00
C PRO A 67 -8.44 10.30 -8.73
N GLY A 68 -9.50 10.52 -7.95
CA GLY A 68 -10.73 11.13 -8.44
C GLY A 68 -11.53 10.28 -9.40
N SER A 69 -11.42 8.95 -9.32
CA SER A 69 -12.22 8.07 -10.17
C SER A 69 -13.72 8.25 -9.93
N ALA A 70 -14.53 8.16 -11.00
CA ALA A 70 -15.97 8.33 -10.88
C ALA A 70 -16.60 7.26 -9.97
N LYS A 71 -16.05 6.04 -10.01
CA LYS A 71 -16.45 4.95 -9.10
C LYS A 71 -16.04 5.22 -7.66
N ASN A 72 -14.81 5.69 -7.40
CA ASN A 72 -14.38 6.03 -6.03
C ASN A 72 -15.29 7.13 -5.44
N VAL A 73 -15.66 8.14 -6.24
CA VAL A 73 -16.62 9.18 -5.81
C VAL A 73 -17.95 8.56 -5.36
N LEU A 74 -18.50 7.62 -6.13
CA LEU A 74 -19.72 6.90 -5.75
C LEU A 74 -19.50 6.03 -4.50
N TYR A 75 -18.38 5.31 -4.42
CA TYR A 75 -18.06 4.48 -3.26
C TYR A 75 -17.95 5.31 -1.98
N ARG A 76 -17.33 6.49 -2.03
CA ARG A 76 -17.28 7.41 -0.89
C ARG A 76 -18.65 7.98 -0.55
N LYS A 77 -19.44 8.38 -1.56
CA LYS A 77 -20.83 8.85 -1.36
C LYS A 77 -21.68 7.82 -0.61
N TYR A 78 -21.55 6.54 -0.94
CA TYR A 78 -22.27 5.45 -0.28
C TYR A 78 -21.55 4.89 0.96
N ARG A 79 -20.43 5.49 1.39
CA ARG A 79 -19.60 5.02 2.50
C ARG A 79 -19.15 3.55 2.33
N LEU A 80 -18.88 3.13 1.10
CA LEU A 80 -18.27 1.83 0.78
C LEU A 80 -16.74 1.87 0.88
N LYS A 81 -16.15 3.03 0.61
CA LYS A 81 -14.75 3.40 0.91
C LYS A 81 -14.75 4.75 1.62
N LEU A 82 -13.72 5.03 2.41
CA LEU A 82 -13.60 6.32 3.11
C LEU A 82 -12.76 7.34 2.35
N ARG A 83 -11.69 6.89 1.68
CA ARG A 83 -10.66 7.74 1.09
C ARG A 83 -10.57 7.60 -0.42
N ASP A 84 -10.08 8.66 -1.06
CA ASP A 84 -9.65 8.63 -2.45
C ASP A 84 -8.41 7.74 -2.61
N ASN A 85 -8.20 7.19 -3.81
CA ASN A 85 -7.06 6.34 -4.12
C ASN A 85 -5.71 7.01 -3.76
N ASP A 86 -5.56 8.32 -4.00
CA ASP A 86 -4.32 9.03 -3.70
C ASP A 86 -4.12 9.29 -2.20
N GLU A 87 -5.19 9.53 -1.44
CA GLU A 87 -5.11 9.65 0.02
C GLU A 87 -4.58 8.36 0.65
N VAL A 88 -5.04 7.20 0.17
CA VAL A 88 -4.54 5.89 0.63
C VAL A 88 -3.08 5.70 0.23
N ARG A 89 -2.71 6.05 -1.01
CA ARG A 89 -1.34 5.97 -1.50
C ARG A 89 -0.40 6.80 -0.64
N GLN A 90 -0.76 8.05 -0.34
CA GLN A 90 0.08 8.93 0.46
C GLN A 90 0.25 8.44 1.89
N THR A 91 -0.79 7.86 2.51
CA THR A 91 -0.66 7.19 3.81
C THR A 91 0.34 6.03 3.74
N PHE A 92 0.20 5.14 2.74
CA PHE A 92 1.17 4.05 2.53
C PHE A 92 2.60 4.58 2.33
N ALA A 93 2.79 5.62 1.51
CA ALA A 93 4.10 6.18 1.23
C ALA A 93 4.79 6.71 2.50
N ARG A 94 4.04 7.40 3.38
CA ARG A 94 4.58 7.89 4.66
C ARG A 94 4.99 6.75 5.59
N GLU A 95 4.14 5.74 5.73
CA GLU A 95 4.43 4.60 6.61
C GLU A 95 5.63 3.79 6.11
N VAL A 96 5.74 3.60 4.80
CA VAL A 96 6.89 2.89 4.20
C VAL A 96 8.17 3.72 4.33
N ALA A 97 8.10 5.05 4.19
CA ALA A 97 9.26 5.92 4.36
C ALA A 97 9.82 5.84 5.78
N GLU A 98 8.95 5.87 6.79
CA GLU A 98 9.34 5.70 8.20
C GLU A 98 10.01 4.34 8.43
N LYS A 99 9.38 3.25 7.96
CA LYS A 99 9.89 1.87 8.12
C LYS A 99 11.23 1.66 7.40
N ALA A 100 11.37 2.15 6.18
CA ALA A 100 12.60 2.04 5.40
C ALA A 100 13.74 2.81 6.07
N GLY A 101 13.47 4.06 6.50
CA GLY A 101 14.46 4.89 7.20
C GLY A 101 14.95 4.24 8.50
N ALA A 102 14.06 3.57 9.24
CA ALA A 102 14.42 2.86 10.48
C ALA A 102 15.43 1.72 10.29
N VAL A 103 15.59 1.20 9.07
CA VAL A 103 16.54 0.11 8.73
C VAL A 103 17.63 0.55 7.76
N GLY A 104 17.82 1.87 7.58
CA GLY A 104 18.86 2.40 6.70
C GLY A 104 18.61 2.16 5.20
N LEU A 105 17.35 1.98 4.81
CA LEU A 105 16.94 1.92 3.41
C LEU A 105 16.33 3.26 2.98
N THR A 106 16.47 3.56 1.70
CA THR A 106 15.90 4.76 1.08
C THR A 106 14.80 4.40 0.07
N LEU A 107 13.87 5.32 -0.15
CA LEU A 107 12.84 5.15 -1.17
C LEU A 107 13.23 5.93 -2.42
N PRO A 108 12.96 5.39 -3.62
CA PRO A 108 13.14 6.14 -4.83
C PRO A 108 12.05 7.21 -4.94
N GLU A 109 12.35 8.29 -5.67
CA GLU A 109 11.33 9.25 -6.05
C GLU A 109 10.29 8.57 -6.95
N TRP A 110 9.01 8.74 -6.62
CA TRP A 110 7.91 8.27 -7.44
C TRP A 110 7.19 9.48 -8.06
N ILE A 111 7.28 9.58 -9.38
CA ILE A 111 6.60 10.63 -10.15
C ILE A 111 5.42 9.97 -10.89
N PRO A 112 4.17 10.35 -10.58
CA PRO A 112 3.00 9.76 -11.19
C PRO A 112 2.86 10.13 -12.68
N GLN A 113 2.61 9.12 -13.51
CA GLN A 113 2.12 9.29 -14.87
C GLN A 113 0.61 8.99 -14.88
N TRP A 114 -0.20 9.96 -14.44
CA TRP A 114 -1.64 9.76 -14.17
C TRP A 114 -2.44 9.26 -15.37
N ASP A 115 -2.03 9.64 -16.58
CA ASP A 115 -2.59 9.20 -17.86
C ASP A 115 -2.39 7.71 -18.13
N ARG A 116 -1.33 7.11 -17.55
CA ARG A 116 -0.97 5.70 -17.74
C ARG A 116 -1.40 4.80 -16.59
N LEU A 117 -1.82 5.38 -15.47
CA LEU A 117 -2.31 4.61 -14.33
C LEU A 117 -3.76 4.18 -14.55
N PRO A 118 -4.12 2.95 -14.13
CA PRO A 118 -5.50 2.52 -14.19
C PRO A 118 -6.37 3.42 -13.32
N GLU A 119 -7.65 3.55 -13.69
CA GLU A 119 -8.59 4.35 -12.91
C GLU A 119 -8.82 3.77 -11.51
N GLU A 120 -8.84 2.44 -11.42
CA GLU A 120 -9.03 1.71 -10.19
C GLU A 120 -7.76 1.00 -9.76
N ALA A 121 -7.70 0.66 -8.47
CA ALA A 121 -6.61 -0.14 -7.96
C ALA A 121 -6.57 -1.51 -8.65
N GLN A 122 -5.40 -1.91 -9.15
CA GLN A 122 -5.19 -3.19 -9.83
C GLN A 122 -3.93 -3.85 -9.31
N ILE A 123 -4.05 -5.10 -8.86
CA ILE A 123 -2.90 -5.94 -8.55
C ILE A 123 -2.55 -6.67 -9.85
N PRO A 124 -1.43 -6.33 -10.52
CA PRO A 124 -1.00 -7.08 -11.69
C PRO A 124 -0.66 -8.51 -11.27
N GLY A 125 -1.34 -9.48 -11.87
CA GLY A 125 -1.02 -10.91 -11.76
C GLY A 125 0.32 -11.26 -12.39
#